data_AF-A0A8H5Q0D0-F1
#
_entry.id   AF-A0A8H5Q0D0-F1
#
_cell.length_a   1.000
_cell.length_b   1.000
_cell.length_c   1.000
_cell.angle_alpha   90.00
_cell.angle_beta   90.00
_cell.angle_gamma   90.00
#
_symmetry.space_group_name_H-M   'P 1'
#
loop_
_entity.id
_entity.type
_entity.pdbx_description
1 polymer ?
#
loop_
_entity_poly.entity_id
_entity_poly.type
_entity_poly.pdbx_seq_one_letter_code
_entity_poly.pdbx_strand_id
1 'polypeptide(L)'
;MEIQASLYWSPGFPDRFKSKRGYNVIKYLPLLFHKSTSFTAAQAPYNTAFYLDGTPDDGQSKYLQDYRLTLNNGYQEYLQTFEDWAESLGLSHSCQVGYNIPLDILADVPLVSTPELESLAFKTPDQMSQFVGPAHLGRRNVISTEIGAVLQGAYSLTIPSLVNLFHDAFAGGFNAMMIHGMTYTGEQLRSTWPGFTPFQYIYTELWSPKQPAWKYMGKMMDYTARNQFILQQGVAKKDLAFYLYKDPLGISNARLSARLSYRECKHDTEEEHEDGCQHIDNVSIST
;
A
#
# COMPACT_ATOMS: atom_id res chain seq x y z
N MET A 1 9.79 -3.72 0.00
CA MET A 1 10.92 -4.24 -0.79
C MET A 1 11.39 -3.13 -1.71
N GLU A 2 12.68 -2.81 -1.70
CA GLU A 2 13.26 -1.79 -2.59
C GLU A 2 14.08 -2.43 -3.71
N ILE A 3 13.48 -3.41 -4.39
CA ILE A 3 14.16 -4.15 -5.46
C ILE A 3 13.99 -3.39 -6.76
N GLN A 4 15.06 -2.76 -7.24
CA GLN A 4 15.06 -2.13 -8.55
C GLN A 4 15.31 -3.17 -9.64
N ALA A 5 14.42 -3.23 -10.62
CA ALA A 5 14.57 -4.09 -11.78
C ALA A 5 14.00 -3.40 -13.03
N SER A 6 14.64 -3.60 -14.18
CA SER A 6 14.08 -3.17 -15.47
C SER A 6 12.82 -3.95 -15.82
N LEU A 7 12.77 -5.22 -15.44
CA LEU A 7 11.61 -6.09 -15.51
C LEU A 7 11.79 -7.18 -14.45
N TYR A 8 10.78 -7.42 -13.62
CA TYR A 8 10.83 -8.50 -12.64
C TYR A 8 10.67 -9.85 -13.37
N TRP A 9 11.63 -10.75 -13.18
CA TRP A 9 11.69 -11.99 -13.94
C TRP A 9 12.35 -13.10 -13.14
N SER A 10 12.01 -14.35 -13.45
CA SER A 10 12.71 -15.53 -12.95
C SER A 10 12.89 -16.55 -14.07
N PRO A 11 13.86 -17.48 -13.99
CA PRO A 11 14.07 -18.48 -15.03
C PRO A 11 12.82 -19.31 -15.35
N GLY A 12 11.98 -19.60 -14.34
CA GLY A 12 10.73 -20.34 -14.50
C GLY A 12 9.51 -19.48 -14.88
N PHE A 13 9.66 -18.16 -15.02
CA PHE A 13 8.55 -17.26 -15.34
C PHE A 13 7.86 -17.59 -16.67
N PRO A 14 8.57 -17.87 -17.79
CA PRO A 14 7.92 -18.21 -19.07
C PRO A 14 7.01 -19.42 -18.98
N ASP A 15 7.44 -20.47 -18.30
CA ASP A 15 6.68 -21.71 -18.16
C ASP A 15 5.45 -21.51 -17.29
N ARG A 16 5.60 -20.80 -16.16
CA ARG A 16 4.49 -20.41 -15.28
C ARG A 16 3.47 -19.55 -16.03
N PHE A 17 3.94 -18.56 -16.78
CA PHE A 17 3.09 -17.69 -17.58
C PHE A 17 2.33 -18.51 -18.62
N LYS A 18 3.03 -19.34 -19.41
CA LYS A 18 2.40 -20.15 -20.46
C LYS A 18 1.36 -21.12 -19.89
N SER A 19 1.66 -21.77 -18.76
CA SER A 19 0.75 -22.66 -18.07
C SER A 19 -0.51 -21.94 -17.56
N LYS A 20 -0.38 -20.74 -16.99
CA LYS A 20 -1.50 -20.01 -16.38
C LYS A 20 -2.30 -19.15 -17.35
N ARG A 21 -1.67 -18.64 -18.41
CA ARG A 21 -2.26 -17.67 -19.36
C ARG A 21 -2.57 -18.25 -20.72
N GLY A 22 -2.01 -19.42 -21.06
CA GLY A 22 -2.32 -20.16 -22.29
C GLY A 22 -1.54 -19.71 -23.53
N TYR A 23 -0.55 -18.83 -23.40
CA TYR A 23 0.29 -18.38 -24.52
C TYR A 23 1.73 -18.06 -24.08
N ASN A 24 2.65 -17.99 -25.04
CA ASN A 24 4.06 -17.70 -24.76
C ASN A 24 4.30 -16.19 -24.57
N VAL A 25 4.77 -15.80 -23.38
CA VAL A 25 5.11 -14.41 -23.03
C VAL A 25 6.24 -13.83 -23.88
N ILE A 26 7.16 -14.66 -24.39
CA ILE A 26 8.36 -14.20 -25.10
C ILE A 26 8.01 -13.36 -26.34
N LYS A 27 6.90 -13.68 -27.02
CA LYS A 27 6.42 -12.92 -28.18
C LYS A 27 6.06 -11.45 -27.82
N TYR A 28 5.72 -11.21 -26.56
CA TYR A 28 5.22 -9.93 -26.06
C TYR A 28 6.20 -9.25 -25.10
N LEU A 29 7.40 -9.81 -24.93
CA LEU A 29 8.41 -9.32 -23.99
C LEU A 29 8.72 -7.82 -24.13
N PRO A 30 8.84 -7.23 -25.35
CA PRO A 30 9.06 -5.79 -25.49
C PRO A 30 7.97 -4.94 -24.84
N LEU A 31 6.71 -5.38 -24.86
CA LEU A 31 5.58 -4.66 -24.26
C LEU A 31 5.70 -4.59 -22.73
N LEU A 32 6.41 -5.52 -22.11
CA LEU A 32 6.50 -5.62 -20.65
C LEU A 32 7.43 -4.57 -20.02
N PHE A 33 8.31 -3.95 -20.81
CA PHE A 33 9.19 -2.85 -20.37
C PHE A 33 8.42 -1.53 -20.35
N HIS A 34 7.37 -1.48 -19.54
CA HIS A 34 6.44 -0.37 -19.41
C HIS A 34 6.55 0.28 -18.03
N LYS A 35 6.18 1.56 -17.90
CA LYS A 35 6.20 2.25 -16.60
C LYS A 35 5.35 1.55 -15.54
N SER A 36 4.25 0.90 -15.92
CA SER A 36 3.33 0.28 -14.96
C SER A 36 3.84 -1.03 -14.36
N THR A 37 4.94 -1.56 -14.89
CA THR A 37 5.59 -2.81 -14.44
C THR A 37 6.95 -2.55 -13.79
N SER A 38 7.32 -1.28 -13.58
CA SER A 38 8.56 -0.88 -12.93
C SER A 38 8.36 -0.55 -11.45
N PHE A 39 9.48 -0.41 -10.73
CA PHE A 39 9.52 0.07 -9.35
C PHE A 39 8.77 1.40 -9.22
N THR A 40 7.89 1.49 -8.21
CA THR A 40 6.98 2.63 -7.92
C THR A 40 6.11 3.12 -9.08
N ALA A 41 6.09 2.38 -10.19
CA ALA A 41 5.53 2.82 -11.47
C ALA A 41 5.99 4.23 -11.93
N ALA A 42 7.13 4.71 -11.44
CA ALA A 42 7.54 6.11 -11.60
C ALA A 42 8.02 6.40 -13.03
N GLN A 43 8.79 5.48 -13.62
CA GLN A 43 9.39 5.65 -14.94
C GLN A 43 9.47 4.34 -15.69
N ALA A 44 9.45 4.42 -17.03
CA ALA A 44 9.78 3.27 -17.86
C ALA A 44 11.27 2.92 -17.68
N PRO A 45 11.64 1.64 -17.73
CA PRO A 45 13.02 1.19 -17.52
C PRO A 45 13.98 1.65 -18.63
N TYR A 46 13.44 2.01 -19.80
CA TYR A 46 14.19 2.52 -20.95
C TYR A 46 13.48 3.74 -21.55
N ASN A 47 14.22 4.55 -22.32
CA ASN A 47 13.70 5.70 -23.05
C ASN A 47 12.87 5.33 -24.31
N THR A 48 12.70 4.03 -24.56
CA THR A 48 11.97 3.47 -25.70
C THR A 48 10.78 2.69 -25.17
N ALA A 49 9.59 2.97 -25.71
CA ALA A 49 8.36 2.25 -25.41
C ALA A 49 7.91 1.45 -26.64
N PHE A 50 7.34 0.28 -26.39
CA PHE A 50 6.83 -0.62 -27.41
C PHE A 50 5.31 -0.70 -27.33
N TYR A 51 4.65 -0.62 -28.48
CA TYR A 51 3.20 -0.68 -28.60
C TYR A 51 2.81 -1.70 -29.68
N LEU A 52 1.61 -2.25 -29.56
CA LEU A 52 1.04 -3.07 -30.62
C LEU A 52 0.46 -2.17 -31.72
N ASP A 53 0.81 -2.51 -32.96
CA ASP A 53 0.32 -1.78 -34.13
C ASP A 53 -1.20 -1.93 -34.29
N GLY A 54 -1.87 -0.84 -34.65
CA GLY A 54 -3.32 -0.82 -34.87
C GLY A 54 -4.20 -0.96 -33.61
N THR A 55 -3.64 -0.98 -32.41
CA THR A 55 -4.42 -0.98 -31.16
C THR A 55 -4.33 0.36 -30.43
N PRO A 56 -5.43 0.87 -29.82
CA PRO A 56 -5.32 1.95 -28.85
C PRO A 56 -4.43 1.51 -27.67
N ASP A 57 -4.02 2.47 -26.82
CA ASP A 57 -3.12 2.22 -25.67
C ASP A 57 -3.67 1.14 -24.70
N ASP A 58 -4.95 0.81 -24.78
CA ASP A 58 -5.61 -0.26 -24.04
C ASP A 58 -5.39 -1.68 -24.63
N GLY A 59 -5.02 -1.83 -25.90
CA GLY A 59 -4.83 -3.15 -26.53
C GLY A 59 -3.65 -3.94 -25.97
N GLN A 60 -2.68 -3.24 -25.38
CA GLN A 60 -1.56 -3.85 -24.66
C GLN A 60 -1.87 -4.17 -23.18
N SER A 61 -2.97 -3.65 -22.63
CA SER A 61 -3.34 -3.81 -21.21
C SER A 61 -3.44 -5.27 -20.79
N LYS A 62 -3.99 -6.14 -21.66
CA LYS A 62 -4.10 -7.58 -21.42
C LYS A 62 -2.74 -8.22 -21.12
N TYR A 63 -1.71 -7.91 -21.90
CA TYR A 63 -0.39 -8.54 -21.76
C TYR A 63 0.33 -8.05 -20.49
N LEU A 64 0.19 -6.75 -20.19
CA LEU A 64 0.69 -6.16 -18.95
C LEU A 64 -0.03 -6.73 -17.72
N GLN A 65 -1.34 -6.95 -17.83
CA GLN A 65 -2.16 -7.53 -16.77
C GLN A 65 -1.80 -9.01 -16.55
N ASP A 66 -1.72 -9.82 -17.62
CA ASP A 66 -1.33 -11.23 -17.54
C ASP A 66 0.08 -11.40 -16.94
N TYR A 67 1.00 -10.50 -17.29
CA TYR A 67 2.33 -10.45 -16.70
C TYR A 67 2.25 -10.18 -15.19
N ARG A 68 1.52 -9.13 -14.78
CA ARG A 68 1.38 -8.77 -13.36
C ARG A 68 0.66 -9.83 -12.55
N LEU A 69 -0.38 -10.46 -13.08
CA LEU A 69 -1.05 -11.60 -12.43
C LEU A 69 -0.10 -12.78 -12.23
N THR A 70 0.76 -13.06 -13.22
CA THR A 70 1.77 -14.13 -13.10
C THR A 70 2.84 -13.76 -12.08
N LEU A 71 3.27 -12.49 -12.06
CA LEU A 71 4.21 -11.97 -11.06
C LEU A 71 3.61 -12.04 -9.64
N ASN A 72 2.34 -11.68 -9.49
CA ASN A 72 1.59 -11.76 -8.23
C ASN A 72 1.54 -13.19 -7.72
N ASN A 73 1.26 -14.18 -8.57
CA ASN A 73 1.28 -15.59 -8.15
C ASN A 73 2.66 -16.01 -7.62
N GLY A 74 3.75 -15.56 -8.26
CA GLY A 74 5.10 -15.82 -7.74
C GLY A 74 5.37 -15.15 -6.40
N TYR A 75 4.85 -13.92 -6.19
CA TYR A 75 4.99 -13.22 -4.92
C TYR A 75 4.14 -13.85 -3.80
N GLN A 76 2.95 -14.35 -4.11
CA GLN A 76 2.12 -15.10 -3.16
C GLN A 76 2.80 -16.40 -2.72
N GLU A 77 3.43 -17.12 -3.65
CA GLU A 77 4.27 -18.28 -3.32
C GLU A 77 5.45 -17.88 -2.42
N TYR A 78 6.09 -16.74 -2.69
CA TYR A 78 7.14 -16.19 -1.83
C TYR A 78 6.61 -15.91 -0.41
N LEU A 79 5.49 -15.20 -0.28
CA LEU A 79 4.90 -14.89 1.03
C LEU A 79 4.55 -16.16 1.81
N GLN A 80 3.88 -17.11 1.17
CA GLN A 80 3.53 -18.39 1.81
C GLN A 80 4.77 -19.16 2.26
N THR A 81 5.84 -19.16 1.46
CA THR A 81 7.11 -19.82 1.84
C THR A 81 7.70 -19.20 3.10
N PHE A 82 7.62 -17.87 3.26
CA PHE A 82 8.09 -17.19 4.47
C PHE A 82 7.19 -17.45 5.69
N GLU A 83 5.87 -17.50 5.50
CA GLU A 83 4.93 -17.90 6.56
C GLU A 83 5.24 -19.33 7.04
N ASP A 84 5.30 -20.30 6.13
CA ASP A 84 5.58 -21.71 6.47
C ASP A 84 6.92 -21.86 7.19
N TRP A 85 7.94 -21.13 6.75
CA TRP A 85 9.25 -21.13 7.39
C TRP A 85 9.21 -20.50 8.78
N ALA A 86 8.54 -19.36 8.96
CA ALA A 86 8.39 -18.72 10.27
C ALA A 86 7.60 -19.62 11.23
N GLU A 87 6.52 -20.24 10.78
CA GLU A 87 5.73 -21.21 11.56
C GLU A 87 6.55 -22.41 11.99
N SER A 88 7.44 -22.92 11.12
CA SER A 88 8.37 -24.02 11.46
C SER A 88 9.32 -23.68 12.63
N LEU A 89 9.53 -22.38 12.89
CA LEU A 89 10.32 -21.86 13.99
C LEU A 89 9.46 -21.43 15.20
N GLY A 90 8.13 -21.60 15.13
CA GLY A 90 7.19 -21.11 16.14
C GLY A 90 7.05 -19.58 16.15
N LEU A 91 7.32 -18.93 15.03
CA LEU A 91 7.24 -17.48 14.85
C LEU A 91 6.06 -17.11 13.93
N SER A 92 5.72 -15.82 13.92
CA SER A 92 4.84 -15.22 12.92
C SER A 92 5.63 -14.26 12.04
N HIS A 93 5.26 -14.17 10.77
CA HIS A 93 5.91 -13.30 9.82
C HIS A 93 5.17 -11.95 9.70
N SER A 94 5.95 -10.87 9.65
CA SER A 94 5.50 -9.51 9.41
C SER A 94 6.30 -8.91 8.26
N CYS A 95 5.63 -8.23 7.35
CA CYS A 95 6.29 -7.49 6.28
C CYS A 95 5.40 -6.38 5.70
N GLN A 96 6.04 -5.33 5.15
CA GLN A 96 5.37 -4.38 4.27
C GLN A 96 5.03 -5.03 2.93
N VAL A 97 3.75 -5.35 2.75
CA VAL A 97 3.24 -6.19 1.65
C VAL A 97 3.34 -5.44 0.31
N GLY A 98 4.02 -6.04 -0.67
CA GLY A 98 4.13 -5.51 -2.03
C GLY A 98 4.73 -4.10 -2.13
N TYR A 99 5.50 -3.68 -1.13
CA TYR A 99 6.02 -2.31 -1.04
C TYR A 99 6.85 -1.93 -2.27
N ASN A 100 6.46 -0.84 -2.94
CA ASN A 100 7.05 -0.24 -4.14
C ASN A 100 7.16 -1.12 -5.40
N ILE A 101 6.47 -2.25 -5.45
CA ILE A 101 6.49 -3.17 -6.61
C ILE A 101 5.10 -3.30 -7.27
N PRO A 102 5.02 -3.61 -8.57
CA PRO A 102 3.78 -3.54 -9.36
C PRO A 102 2.89 -4.77 -9.15
N LEU A 103 2.44 -4.97 -7.92
CA LEU A 103 1.63 -6.10 -7.47
C LEU A 103 0.23 -5.66 -7.02
N ASP A 104 -0.68 -6.62 -6.96
CA ASP A 104 -1.98 -6.47 -6.32
C ASP A 104 -1.84 -6.71 -4.80
N ILE A 105 -1.45 -5.65 -4.10
CA ILE A 105 -1.24 -5.68 -2.64
C ILE A 105 -2.50 -6.18 -1.92
N LEU A 106 -3.70 -5.84 -2.40
CA LEU A 106 -4.95 -6.19 -1.70
C LEU A 106 -5.21 -7.70 -1.71
N ALA A 107 -4.80 -8.39 -2.78
CA ALA A 107 -4.87 -9.85 -2.88
C ALA A 107 -3.82 -10.55 -2.00
N ASP A 108 -2.73 -9.86 -1.66
CA ASP A 108 -1.58 -10.43 -0.96
C ASP A 108 -1.61 -10.20 0.56
N VAL A 109 -2.20 -9.09 1.00
CA VAL A 109 -2.36 -8.75 2.43
C VAL A 109 -2.96 -9.89 3.27
N PRO A 110 -4.02 -10.61 2.82
CA PRO A 110 -4.60 -11.70 3.58
C PRO A 110 -3.64 -12.86 3.83
N LEU A 111 -2.54 -12.98 3.09
CA LEU A 111 -1.59 -14.10 3.20
C LEU A 111 -0.60 -13.92 4.35
N VAL A 112 -0.33 -12.69 4.77
CA VAL A 112 0.69 -12.38 5.78
C VAL A 112 0.09 -12.42 7.18
N SER A 113 0.78 -13.04 8.14
CA SER A 113 0.28 -13.17 9.52
C SER A 113 0.11 -11.83 10.22
N THR A 114 1.09 -10.93 10.09
CA THR A 114 1.01 -9.54 10.53
C THR A 114 1.32 -8.62 9.35
N PRO A 115 0.32 -8.28 8.52
CA PRO A 115 0.54 -7.41 7.38
C PRO A 115 0.85 -6.00 7.86
N GLU A 116 1.90 -5.40 7.29
CA GLU A 116 2.39 -4.08 7.65
C GLU A 116 2.22 -3.07 6.51
N LEU A 117 1.92 -1.82 6.87
CA LEU A 117 1.91 -0.66 5.98
C LEU A 117 2.95 0.38 6.44
N GLU A 118 3.01 1.53 5.75
CA GLU A 118 3.81 2.68 6.15
C GLU A 118 2.98 3.97 6.07
N SER A 119 2.97 4.77 7.14
CA SER A 119 2.24 6.05 7.18
C SER A 119 2.81 7.11 6.24
N LEU A 120 4.06 6.95 5.79
CA LEU A 120 4.71 7.87 4.84
C LEU A 120 4.05 7.78 3.46
N ALA A 121 3.74 6.57 3.00
CA ALA A 121 3.08 6.31 1.72
C ALA A 121 1.55 6.42 1.81
N PHE A 122 0.95 6.06 2.96
CA PHE A 122 -0.50 6.06 3.17
C PHE A 122 -0.87 7.06 4.25
N LYS A 123 -1.36 8.23 3.84
CA LYS A 123 -1.44 9.43 4.68
C LYS A 123 -2.83 9.71 5.25
N THR A 124 -3.86 9.04 4.73
CA THR A 124 -5.24 9.26 5.17
C THR A 124 -5.90 7.97 5.67
N PRO A 125 -6.86 8.05 6.61
CA PRO A 125 -7.65 6.91 7.05
C PRO A 125 -8.34 6.14 5.90
N ASP A 126 -8.72 6.82 4.82
CA ASP A 126 -9.33 6.19 3.63
C ASP A 126 -8.33 5.33 2.85
N GLN A 127 -7.10 5.81 2.68
CA GLN A 127 -6.02 5.04 2.06
C GLN A 127 -5.66 3.82 2.92
N MET A 128 -5.58 4.02 4.23
CA MET A 128 -5.32 2.98 5.23
C MET A 128 -6.43 1.90 5.24
N SER A 129 -7.69 2.32 5.14
CA SER A 129 -8.84 1.40 5.15
C SER A 129 -8.84 0.44 3.96
N GLN A 130 -8.28 0.85 2.81
CA GLN A 130 -8.12 -0.03 1.65
C GLN A 130 -7.20 -1.21 1.95
N PHE A 131 -6.14 -1.01 2.75
CA PHE A 131 -5.23 -2.07 3.18
C PHE A 131 -5.83 -2.93 4.31
N VAL A 132 -6.52 -2.29 5.26
CA VAL A 132 -7.13 -2.97 6.42
C VAL A 132 -8.31 -3.86 6.01
N GLY A 133 -9.05 -3.49 4.96
CA GLY A 133 -10.15 -4.30 4.42
C GLY A 133 -9.78 -5.76 4.13
N PRO A 134 -8.83 -6.05 3.22
CA PRO A 134 -8.39 -7.40 2.94
C PRO A 134 -7.75 -8.08 4.16
N ALA A 135 -7.05 -7.35 5.04
CA ALA A 135 -6.54 -7.93 6.28
C ALA A 135 -7.67 -8.51 7.16
N HIS A 136 -8.78 -7.79 7.31
CA HIS A 136 -9.96 -8.29 8.00
C HIS A 136 -10.61 -9.49 7.28
N LEU A 137 -10.68 -9.47 5.94
CA LEU A 137 -11.17 -10.62 5.16
C LEU A 137 -10.29 -11.87 5.38
N GLY A 138 -8.97 -11.66 5.49
CA GLY A 138 -7.98 -12.68 5.86
C GLY A 138 -7.94 -13.03 7.35
N ARG A 139 -8.84 -12.47 8.18
CA ARG A 139 -8.91 -12.67 9.63
C ARG A 139 -7.60 -12.34 10.36
N ARG A 140 -6.86 -11.35 9.87
CA ARG A 140 -5.65 -10.85 10.54
C ARG A 140 -6.07 -9.96 11.70
N ASN A 141 -5.74 -10.40 12.93
CA ASN A 141 -6.09 -9.67 14.15
C ASN A 141 -5.13 -8.53 14.43
N VAL A 142 -3.85 -8.71 14.10
CA VAL A 142 -2.81 -7.68 14.25
C VAL A 142 -2.47 -7.15 12.88
N ILE A 143 -2.66 -5.84 12.71
CA ILE A 143 -2.36 -5.13 11.46
C ILE A 143 -1.45 -3.96 11.84
N SER A 144 -0.21 -4.01 11.40
CA SER A 144 0.81 -3.05 11.82
C SER A 144 1.05 -1.93 10.80
N THR A 145 1.60 -0.83 11.28
CA THR A 145 2.07 0.25 10.40
C THR A 145 3.37 0.82 10.93
N GLU A 146 4.36 0.95 10.06
CA GLU A 146 5.50 1.80 10.30
C GLU A 146 5.04 3.26 10.33
N ILE A 147 5.30 3.95 11.43
CA ILE A 147 4.68 5.25 11.69
C ILE A 147 5.63 6.26 12.32
N GLY A 148 5.57 7.50 11.83
CA GLY A 148 6.41 8.60 12.33
C GLY A 148 7.61 8.95 11.43
N ALA A 149 7.82 8.21 10.34
CA ALA A 149 8.66 8.64 9.22
C ALA A 149 7.96 9.81 8.50
N VAL A 150 8.45 11.03 8.71
CA VAL A 150 7.93 12.25 8.06
C VAL A 150 9.09 13.01 7.45
N LEU A 151 8.93 13.44 6.20
CA LEU A 151 9.90 14.23 5.46
C LEU A 151 9.90 15.70 5.92
N GLN A 152 10.29 15.93 7.18
CA GLN A 152 10.41 17.26 7.81
C GLN A 152 11.80 17.52 8.40
N GLY A 153 12.71 16.56 8.28
CA GLY A 153 14.03 16.59 8.85
C GLY A 153 14.09 16.02 10.27
N ALA A 154 15.20 15.38 10.62
CA ALA A 154 15.40 14.78 11.94
C ALA A 154 15.33 15.83 13.07
N TYR A 155 14.89 15.39 14.25
CA TYR A 155 14.74 16.19 15.47
C TYR A 155 13.65 17.26 15.43
N SER A 156 12.67 17.12 14.52
CA SER A 156 11.59 18.10 14.34
C SER A 156 10.20 17.59 14.76
N LEU A 157 9.98 16.27 14.78
CA LEU A 157 8.67 15.71 15.09
C LEU A 157 8.38 15.74 16.59
N THR A 158 7.28 16.37 16.98
CA THR A 158 6.86 16.41 18.38
C THR A 158 6.05 15.16 18.77
N ILE A 159 6.04 14.80 20.06
CA ILE A 159 5.19 13.70 20.56
C ILE A 159 3.70 13.94 20.24
N PRO A 160 3.11 15.14 20.45
CA PRO A 160 1.74 15.40 20.01
C PRO A 160 1.52 15.18 18.51
N SER A 161 2.47 15.56 17.65
CA SER A 161 2.40 15.29 16.22
C SER A 161 2.40 13.79 15.90
N LEU A 162 3.25 13.01 16.58
CA LEU A 162 3.25 11.54 16.45
C LEU A 162 1.91 10.93 16.90
N VAL A 163 1.35 11.41 18.02
CA VAL A 163 0.04 10.95 18.51
C VAL A 163 -1.08 11.24 17.52
N ASN A 164 -1.04 12.38 16.81
CA ASN A 164 -2.00 12.65 15.73
C ASN A 164 -1.91 11.61 14.59
N LEU A 165 -0.69 11.22 14.19
CA LEU A 165 -0.53 10.13 13.22
C LEU A 165 -1.15 8.82 13.74
N PHE A 166 -1.04 8.54 15.04
CA PHE A 166 -1.63 7.34 15.63
C PHE A 166 -3.15 7.39 15.60
N HIS A 167 -3.75 8.56 15.83
CA HIS A 167 -5.20 8.73 15.71
C HIS A 167 -5.68 8.41 14.28
N ASP A 168 -4.98 8.90 13.26
CA ASP A 168 -5.30 8.60 11.86
C ASP A 168 -5.16 7.10 11.57
N ALA A 169 -4.09 6.47 12.05
CA ALA A 169 -3.86 5.05 11.90
C ALA A 169 -4.92 4.19 12.60
N PHE A 170 -5.29 4.53 13.84
CA PHE A 170 -6.37 3.88 14.58
C PHE A 170 -7.72 4.05 13.86
N ALA A 171 -8.01 5.25 13.34
CA ALA A 171 -9.22 5.50 12.55
C ALA A 171 -9.25 4.68 11.25
N GLY A 172 -8.09 4.51 10.60
CA GLY A 172 -7.93 3.63 9.44
C GLY A 172 -8.07 2.14 9.77
N GLY A 173 -7.98 1.75 11.04
CA GLY A 173 -8.13 0.39 11.54
C GLY A 173 -6.82 -0.35 11.81
N PHE A 174 -5.68 0.34 11.77
CA PHE A 174 -4.41 -0.22 12.27
C PHE A 174 -4.45 -0.34 13.78
N ASN A 175 -3.81 -1.38 14.32
CA ASN A 175 -3.85 -1.68 15.75
C ASN A 175 -2.50 -2.12 16.32
N ALA A 176 -1.41 -1.98 15.57
CA ALA A 176 -0.05 -2.13 16.03
C ALA A 176 0.85 -1.03 15.42
N MET A 177 1.34 -0.12 16.25
CA MET A 177 2.18 1.01 15.84
C MET A 177 3.66 0.62 15.94
N MET A 178 4.33 0.54 14.80
CA MET A 178 5.78 0.33 14.71
C MET A 178 6.45 1.69 14.49
N ILE A 179 6.92 2.30 15.58
CA ILE A 179 7.40 3.69 15.52
C ILE A 179 8.72 3.76 14.76
N HIS A 180 8.72 4.52 13.67
CA HIS A 180 9.93 4.95 12.97
C HIS A 180 10.54 6.19 13.66
N GLY A 181 11.74 6.12 14.20
CA GLY A 181 12.57 4.95 14.50
C GLY A 181 13.31 5.15 15.83
N MET A 182 14.20 4.22 16.17
CA MET A 182 15.10 4.34 17.32
C MET A 182 16.52 4.01 16.86
N THR A 183 17.43 4.97 16.96
CA THR A 183 18.83 4.73 16.64
C THR A 183 19.55 4.05 17.79
N TYR A 184 20.59 3.28 17.45
CA TYR A 184 21.49 2.70 18.43
C TYR A 184 22.03 3.79 19.37
N THR A 185 21.82 3.61 20.67
CA THR A 185 22.15 4.61 21.69
C THR A 185 23.53 4.43 22.30
N GLY A 186 24.20 3.31 22.04
CA GLY A 186 25.52 3.01 22.58
C GLY A 186 26.62 3.94 22.03
N GLU A 187 27.83 3.70 22.51
CA GLU A 187 29.00 4.50 22.13
C GLU A 187 29.28 4.35 20.63
N GLN A 188 29.51 5.50 19.99
CA GLN A 188 29.94 5.57 18.60
C GLN A 188 31.19 6.44 18.52
N LEU A 189 32.29 5.81 18.14
CA LEU A 189 33.60 6.44 18.01
C LEU A 189 33.51 7.63 17.04
N ARG A 190 34.07 8.76 17.44
CA ARG A 190 34.12 9.99 16.63
C ARG A 190 32.74 10.56 16.25
N SER A 191 31.72 10.34 17.08
CA SER A 191 30.43 11.01 16.95
C SER A 191 30.28 12.13 17.97
N THR A 192 29.49 13.15 17.62
CA THR A 192 29.01 14.18 18.56
C THR A 192 27.57 13.87 18.96
N TRP A 193 27.08 14.44 20.06
CA TRP A 193 25.65 14.38 20.39
C TRP A 193 24.81 14.87 19.18
N PRO A 194 23.69 14.20 18.83
CA PRO A 194 23.07 13.03 19.50
C PRO A 194 23.60 11.66 19.03
N GLY A 195 24.65 11.62 18.23
CA GLY A 195 25.22 10.41 17.63
C GLY A 195 24.82 10.26 16.16
N PHE A 196 24.90 9.03 15.66
CA PHE A 196 24.50 8.72 14.29
C PHE A 196 23.02 9.04 14.02
N THR A 197 22.81 9.83 12.98
CA THR A 197 21.49 10.14 12.43
C THR A 197 21.40 9.51 11.04
N PRO A 198 20.58 8.47 10.85
CA PRO A 198 20.38 7.85 9.55
C PRO A 198 19.61 8.78 8.59
N PHE A 199 19.48 8.33 7.35
CA PHE A 199 18.67 8.96 6.32
C PHE A 199 18.99 10.44 6.07
N GLN A 200 20.28 10.81 6.05
CA GLN A 200 20.73 12.14 5.65
C GLN A 200 19.99 13.29 6.37
N TYR A 201 19.51 13.06 7.59
CA TYR A 201 18.73 14.04 8.37
C TYR A 201 17.40 14.45 7.75
N ILE A 202 16.86 13.76 6.73
CA ILE A 202 15.64 14.19 6.02
C ILE A 202 14.34 13.60 6.60
N TYR A 203 14.41 12.51 7.36
CA TYR A 203 13.25 11.89 8.01
C TYR A 203 13.27 12.00 9.53
N THR A 204 12.08 12.17 10.09
CA THR A 204 11.78 12.07 11.53
C THR A 204 11.55 10.61 11.94
N GLU A 205 11.63 10.19 13.19
CA GLU A 205 12.36 10.80 14.30
C GLU A 205 13.28 9.75 14.94
N LEU A 206 14.31 10.16 15.67
CA LEU A 206 15.29 9.24 16.26
C LEU A 206 15.04 9.04 17.75
N TRP A 207 13.85 8.52 18.06
CA TRP A 207 13.32 8.37 19.40
C TRP A 207 14.31 7.63 20.29
N SER A 208 14.95 8.36 21.20
CA SER A 208 15.96 7.80 22.09
C SER A 208 16.15 8.66 23.34
N PRO A 209 16.75 8.12 24.43
CA PRO A 209 17.12 8.88 25.62
C PRO A 209 18.00 10.10 25.37
N LYS A 210 18.59 10.24 24.18
CA LYS A 210 19.41 11.39 23.78
C LYS A 210 18.57 12.61 23.41
N GLN A 211 17.25 12.46 23.26
CA GLN A 211 16.32 13.56 22.98
C GLN A 211 15.58 14.04 24.25
N PRO A 212 15.39 15.35 24.43
CA PRO A 212 14.65 15.89 25.58
C PRO A 212 13.21 15.37 25.71
N ALA A 213 12.56 15.01 24.59
CA ALA A 213 11.20 14.49 24.57
C ALA A 213 11.08 13.08 25.17
N TRP A 214 12.17 12.31 25.26
CA TRP A 214 12.16 10.90 25.68
C TRP A 214 11.51 10.67 27.05
N LYS A 215 11.66 11.61 27.99
CA LYS A 215 11.02 11.54 29.32
C LYS A 215 9.49 11.43 29.26
N TYR A 216 8.86 11.77 28.14
CA TYR A 216 7.42 11.66 27.94
C TYR A 216 7.01 10.45 27.09
N MET A 217 7.97 9.75 26.46
CA MET A 217 7.71 8.62 25.57
C MET A 217 6.93 7.51 26.28
N GLY A 218 7.26 7.19 27.54
CA GLY A 218 6.54 6.19 28.32
C GLY A 218 5.04 6.47 28.47
N LYS A 219 4.66 7.74 28.72
CA LYS A 219 3.24 8.12 28.83
C LYS A 219 2.50 7.96 27.50
N MET A 220 3.16 8.31 26.40
CA MET A 220 2.60 8.14 25.06
C MET A 220 2.46 6.64 24.73
N MET A 221 3.46 5.83 25.04
CA MET A 221 3.39 4.37 24.84
C MET A 221 2.30 3.71 25.69
N ASP A 222 2.06 4.16 26.92
CA ASP A 222 0.94 3.68 27.73
C ASP A 222 -0.42 4.02 27.11
N TYR A 223 -0.56 5.21 26.51
CA TYR A 223 -1.76 5.58 25.76
C TYR A 223 -1.94 4.68 24.54
N THR A 224 -0.87 4.48 23.76
CA THR A 224 -0.86 3.63 22.57
C THR A 224 -1.21 2.19 22.92
N ALA A 225 -0.61 1.62 23.96
CA ALA A 225 -0.85 0.24 24.39
C ALA A 225 -2.32 0.00 24.76
N ARG A 226 -2.98 0.94 25.44
CA ARG A 226 -4.41 0.81 25.79
C ARG A 226 -5.30 0.83 24.55
N ASN A 227 -5.02 1.71 23.58
CA ASN A 227 -5.78 1.76 22.33
C ASN A 227 -5.59 0.49 21.51
N GLN A 228 -4.34 0.03 21.34
CA GLN A 228 -4.04 -1.22 20.64
C GLN A 228 -4.72 -2.42 21.31
N PHE A 229 -4.68 -2.50 22.65
CA PHE A 229 -5.37 -3.55 23.39
C PHE A 229 -6.85 -3.61 23.04
N ILE A 230 -7.53 -2.46 23.06
CA ILE A 230 -8.97 -2.36 22.73
C ILE A 230 -9.22 -2.73 21.26
N LEU A 231 -8.42 -2.20 20.33
CA LEU A 231 -8.59 -2.41 18.89
C LEU A 231 -8.25 -3.84 18.42
N GLN A 232 -7.53 -4.61 19.24
CA GLN A 232 -7.23 -6.03 19.00
C GLN A 232 -8.25 -6.97 19.68
N GLN A 233 -9.28 -6.44 20.36
CA GLN A 233 -10.33 -7.28 20.95
C GLN A 233 -11.34 -7.73 19.90
N GLY A 234 -11.69 -9.01 19.95
CA GLY A 234 -12.81 -9.56 19.18
C GLY A 234 -12.54 -9.59 17.67
N VAL A 235 -13.56 -9.29 16.88
CA VAL A 235 -13.51 -9.29 15.41
C VAL A 235 -14.06 -7.96 14.90
N ALA A 236 -13.26 -7.25 14.11
CA ALA A 236 -13.68 -5.99 13.51
C ALA A 236 -14.98 -6.15 12.71
N LYS A 237 -15.89 -5.17 12.86
CA LYS A 237 -17.17 -5.11 12.15
C LYS A 237 -17.14 -4.00 11.12
N LYS A 238 -17.50 -4.34 9.88
CA LYS A 238 -17.64 -3.43 8.75
C LYS A 238 -18.92 -3.80 8.01
N ASP A 239 -19.83 -2.85 7.85
CA ASP A 239 -21.14 -3.10 7.21
C ASP A 239 -21.08 -2.97 5.68
N LEU A 240 -20.10 -2.23 5.18
CA LEU A 240 -19.92 -1.96 3.75
C LEU A 240 -18.58 -2.53 3.26
N ALA A 241 -18.65 -3.27 2.16
CA ALA A 241 -17.48 -3.74 1.42
C ALA A 241 -17.44 -3.08 0.04
N PHE A 242 -16.31 -2.46 -0.28
CA PHE A 242 -16.07 -1.88 -1.61
C PHE A 242 -15.27 -2.87 -2.44
N TYR A 243 -15.88 -3.36 -3.51
CA TYR A 243 -15.23 -4.27 -4.45
C TYR A 243 -14.68 -3.48 -5.64
N LEU A 244 -13.35 -3.40 -5.74
CA LEU A 244 -12.66 -2.84 -6.90
C LEU A 244 -12.61 -3.90 -7.99
N TYR A 245 -13.64 -3.92 -8.86
CA TYR A 245 -13.73 -4.86 -9.97
C TYR A 245 -12.73 -4.57 -11.11
N LYS A 246 -12.29 -3.32 -11.25
CA LYS A 246 -11.37 -2.90 -12.30
C LYS A 246 -9.94 -3.24 -11.89
N ASP A 247 -9.11 -3.65 -12.86
CA ASP A 247 -7.66 -3.84 -12.68
C ASP A 247 -7.13 -2.72 -11.77
N PRO A 248 -6.61 -3.02 -10.56
CA PRO A 248 -6.12 -2.01 -9.63
C PRO A 248 -4.96 -1.20 -10.23
N LEU A 249 -4.40 -1.68 -11.34
CA LEU A 249 -3.35 -1.06 -12.12
C LEU A 249 -3.78 -0.73 -13.56
N GLY A 250 -5.09 -0.72 -13.79
CA GLY A 250 -5.72 -0.44 -15.07
C GLY A 250 -5.43 0.98 -15.52
N ILE A 251 -4.90 1.11 -16.73
CA ILE A 251 -4.65 2.38 -17.38
C ILE A 251 -6.01 2.94 -17.85
N SER A 252 -6.78 3.54 -16.94
CA SER A 252 -7.73 4.57 -17.36
C SER A 252 -7.15 5.92 -17.01
N ASN A 253 -6.98 6.75 -18.04
CA ASN A 253 -6.67 8.17 -17.92
C ASN A 253 -7.37 8.78 -16.70
N ALA A 254 -6.61 9.53 -15.92
CA ALA A 254 -7.03 10.32 -14.77
C ALA A 254 -8.15 11.32 -15.14
N ARG A 255 -9.38 10.82 -15.31
CA ARG A 255 -10.61 11.60 -15.50
C ARG A 255 -11.82 11.04 -14.73
N LEU A 256 -11.61 10.11 -13.82
CA LEU A 256 -12.56 9.90 -12.73
C LEU A 256 -12.05 10.63 -11.50
N SER A 257 -12.14 11.96 -11.56
CA SER A 257 -12.50 12.72 -10.36
C SER A 257 -13.68 11.98 -9.73
N ALA A 258 -13.56 11.59 -8.47
CA ALA A 258 -14.66 10.99 -7.73
C ALA A 258 -15.84 11.97 -7.65
N ARG A 259 -16.67 12.02 -8.70
CA ARG A 259 -18.05 12.43 -8.62
C ARG A 259 -18.82 11.15 -8.38
N LEU A 260 -19.12 10.89 -7.10
CA LEU A 260 -20.19 9.99 -6.71
C LEU A 260 -21.48 10.47 -7.40
N SER A 261 -21.84 9.88 -8.54
CA SER A 261 -23.19 10.00 -9.07
C SER A 261 -24.02 8.87 -8.49
N TYR A 262 -24.81 9.20 -7.49
CA TYR A 262 -25.90 8.37 -7.03
C TYR A 262 -26.97 8.37 -8.13
N ARG A 263 -27.24 7.23 -8.75
CA ARG A 263 -28.45 7.02 -9.56
C ARG A 263 -29.43 6.23 -8.70
N GLU A 264 -30.39 6.94 -8.14
CA GLU A 264 -31.63 6.35 -7.66
C GLU A 264 -32.39 5.82 -8.89
N CYS A 265 -32.53 4.50 -9.03
CA CYS A 265 -33.57 3.94 -9.88
C CYS A 265 -34.88 4.08 -9.14
N LYS A 266 -35.60 5.17 -9.39
CA LYS A 266 -37.05 5.18 -9.13
C LYS A 266 -37.70 4.29 -10.18
N HIS A 267 -38.31 3.21 -9.73
CA HIS A 267 -39.39 2.57 -10.46
C HIS A 267 -40.55 3.55 -10.50
N ASP A 268 -40.80 4.17 -11.65
CA ASP A 268 -42.10 4.79 -11.90
C ASP A 268 -42.77 4.02 -13.04
N THR A 269 -43.96 3.52 -12.69
CA THR A 269 -45.01 3.06 -13.59
C THR A 269 -45.51 4.23 -14.45
N GLU A 270 -45.76 3.91 -15.72
CA GLU A 270 -46.66 4.59 -16.67
C GLU A 270 -46.20 5.88 -17.39
N GLU A 271 -46.25 5.76 -18.74
CA GLU A 271 -46.51 6.73 -19.81
C GLU A 271 -45.50 7.85 -20.22
N GLU A 272 -45.00 7.66 -21.45
CA GLU A 272 -44.70 8.60 -22.55
C GLU A 272 -44.36 10.09 -22.25
N HIS A 273 -43.11 10.50 -22.52
CA HIS A 273 -42.74 11.44 -23.61
C HIS A 273 -41.24 11.78 -23.63
N GLU A 274 -40.78 12.19 -24.82
CA GLU A 274 -39.42 12.44 -25.29
C GLU A 274 -38.63 13.57 -24.60
N ASP A 275 -37.30 13.44 -24.67
CA ASP A 275 -36.24 14.45 -24.70
C ASP A 275 -36.19 15.57 -23.63
N GLY A 276 -35.21 15.48 -22.73
CA GLY A 276 -34.79 16.63 -21.92
C GLY A 276 -33.82 16.35 -20.77
N CYS A 277 -32.62 15.83 -21.03
CA CYS A 277 -31.54 15.91 -20.02
C CYS A 277 -30.94 17.33 -20.03
N GLN A 278 -31.42 18.21 -19.15
CA GLN A 278 -30.80 19.51 -18.91
C GLN A 278 -29.53 19.35 -18.05
N HIS A 279 -28.41 19.88 -18.58
CA HIS A 279 -27.18 20.12 -17.82
C HIS A 279 -27.40 21.30 -16.88
N ILE A 280 -27.21 21.09 -15.57
CA ILE A 280 -27.08 22.18 -14.60
C ILE A 280 -25.63 22.21 -14.10
N ASP A 281 -24.91 23.27 -14.47
CA ASP A 281 -23.58 23.61 -13.98
C ASP A 281 -23.67 24.43 -12.67
N ASN A 282 -22.62 24.29 -11.86
CA ASN A 282 -22.24 25.03 -10.63
C ASN A 282 -22.87 24.62 -9.30
N VAL A 283 -22.03 24.13 -8.37
CA VAL A 283 -21.66 24.84 -7.14
C VAL A 283 -20.21 24.44 -6.77
N SER A 284 -19.32 25.43 -6.67
CA SER A 284 -17.98 25.29 -6.07
C SER A 284 -18.06 25.48 -4.56
N ILE A 285 -17.46 24.58 -3.79
CA ILE A 285 -17.11 24.83 -2.39
C ILE A 285 -15.64 24.45 -2.24
N SER A 286 -14.84 25.47 -1.99
CA SER A 286 -13.42 25.39 -1.66
C SER A 286 -13.23 24.92 -0.22
N THR A 287 -12.41 23.88 -0.05
CA THR A 287 -11.54 23.65 1.12
C THR A 287 -10.37 22.81 0.67
#